data_AF-A0AA35ZJW0-F1
#
_entry.id   AF-A0AA35ZJW0-F1
#
_cell.length_a   1.000
_cell.length_b   1.000
_cell.length_c   1.000
_cell.angle_alpha   90.00
_cell.angle_beta   90.00
_cell.angle_gamma   90.00
#
_symmetry.space_group_name_H-M   'P 1'
#
loop_
_entity.id
_entity.type
_entity.pdbx_description
1 polymer ?
#
loop_
_entity_poly.entity_id
_entity_poly.type
_entity_poly.pdbx_seq_one_letter_code
_entity_poly.pdbx_strand_id
1 'polypeptide(L)'
;MKTMKCILQYPDNRSNVAYGTVYISSERQAIHGVPLQDDCYKVSIDEVIKGAAFLPYQNGDIKTVEEAHKAFAAWPKYLVKCDKKIPQMRSTQDDECKSSKKQKKSFITRDSIGKHTRSTFNKTKQI
;
A
#
# COMPACT_ATOMS: atom_id res chain seq x y z
N MET A 1 24.32 -8.02 -2.57
CA MET A 1 22.95 -7.46 -2.56
C MET A 1 22.52 -7.22 -4.00
N LYS A 2 21.34 -7.69 -4.41
CA LYS A 2 20.85 -7.54 -5.80
C LYS A 2 19.87 -6.36 -5.85
N THR A 3 19.97 -5.52 -6.88
CA THR A 3 19.06 -4.40 -7.09
C THR A 3 18.30 -4.52 -8.40
N MET A 4 17.08 -3.98 -8.43
CA MET A 4 16.25 -3.97 -9.64
C MET A 4 15.40 -2.71 -9.70
N LYS A 5 15.24 -2.15 -10.91
CA LYS A 5 14.33 -1.04 -11.15
C LYS A 5 12.87 -1.47 -10.95
N CYS A 6 12.07 -0.54 -10.45
CA CYS A 6 10.67 -0.78 -10.13
C CYS A 6 9.83 0.48 -10.28
N ILE A 7 8.51 0.26 -10.36
CA ILE A 7 7.46 1.28 -10.29
C ILE A 7 6.72 1.07 -8.98
N LEU A 8 6.61 2.13 -8.20
CA LEU A 8 5.92 2.15 -6.91
C LEU A 8 4.48 2.62 -7.11
N GLN A 9 3.53 1.88 -6.52
CA GLN A 9 2.10 2.17 -6.62
C GLN A 9 1.50 2.56 -5.27
N TYR A 10 0.40 3.32 -5.32
CA TYR A 10 -0.38 3.70 -4.15
C TYR A 10 -1.43 2.63 -3.78
N PRO A 11 -1.71 2.36 -2.49
CA PRO A 11 -2.66 1.34 -2.06
C PRO A 11 -4.06 1.47 -2.66
N ASP A 12 -4.66 2.66 -2.59
CA ASP A 12 -6.09 2.86 -2.85
C ASP A 12 -6.49 2.65 -4.31
N ASN A 13 -5.68 3.18 -5.24
CA ASN A 13 -6.03 3.27 -6.66
C ASN A 13 -5.00 2.62 -7.57
N ARG A 14 -3.97 1.97 -7.01
CA ARG A 14 -2.84 1.38 -7.75
C ARG A 14 -2.23 2.32 -8.78
N SER A 15 -2.33 3.63 -8.57
CA SER A 15 -1.70 4.60 -9.45
C SER A 15 -0.20 4.64 -9.18
N ASN A 16 0.59 4.85 -10.24
CA ASN A 16 2.03 4.96 -10.11
C ASN A 16 2.36 6.29 -9.43
N VAL A 17 3.19 6.25 -8.39
CA VAL A 17 3.56 7.42 -7.58
C VAL A 17 5.05 7.76 -7.68
N ALA A 18 5.89 6.79 -7.99
CA ALA A 18 7.33 6.99 -8.16
C ALA A 18 7.96 5.85 -8.96
N TYR A 19 9.14 6.13 -9.50
CA TYR A 19 10.11 5.12 -9.91
C TYR A 19 11.16 4.94 -8.83
N GLY A 20 11.64 3.71 -8.68
CA GLY A 20 12.59 3.38 -7.64
C GLY A 20 13.45 2.17 -7.95
N THR A 21 14.27 1.82 -6.96
CA THR A 21 15.10 0.62 -7.01
C THR A 21 14.81 -0.26 -5.80
N VAL A 22 14.43 -1.52 -6.02
CA VAL A 22 14.28 -2.54 -4.98
C VAL A 22 15.64 -3.12 -4.63
N TYR A 23 15.89 -3.31 -3.33
CA TYR A 23 17.10 -3.94 -2.79
C TYR A 23 16.76 -5.31 -2.21
N ILE A 24 17.13 -6.36 -2.92
CA ILE A 24 16.90 -7.75 -2.52
C ILE A 24 18.12 -8.25 -1.74
N SER A 25 17.87 -8.66 -0.50
CA SER A 25 18.85 -9.31 0.37
C SER A 25 18.27 -10.59 0.96
N SER A 26 19.12 -11.59 1.20
CA SER A 26 18.77 -12.77 1.99
C SER A 26 18.89 -12.53 3.50
N GLU A 27 19.50 -11.41 3.88
CA GLU A 27 19.72 -11.01 5.27
C GLU A 27 18.59 -10.11 5.79
N ARG A 28 18.44 -10.02 7.11
CA ARG A 28 17.49 -9.08 7.74
C ARG A 28 17.85 -7.65 7.37
N GLN A 29 16.94 -6.97 6.69
CA GLN A 29 17.10 -5.57 6.32
C GLN A 29 16.46 -4.67 7.38
N ALA A 30 16.99 -3.45 7.51
CA ALA A 30 16.41 -2.40 8.33
C ALA A 30 16.40 -1.07 7.57
N ILE A 31 15.43 -0.22 7.92
CA ILE A 31 15.27 1.14 7.43
C ILE A 31 15.18 2.03 8.67
N HIS A 32 16.13 2.97 8.81
CA HIS A 32 16.23 3.85 9.99
C HIS A 32 16.26 3.11 11.34
N GLY A 33 16.92 1.95 11.40
CA GLY A 33 17.02 1.13 12.62
C GLY A 33 15.78 0.27 12.90
N VAL A 34 14.69 0.44 12.15
CA VAL A 34 13.49 -0.40 12.24
C VAL A 34 13.65 -1.60 11.29
N PRO A 35 13.49 -2.85 11.79
CA PRO A 35 13.49 -4.04 10.94
C PRO A 35 12.43 -3.95 9.84
N LEU A 36 12.81 -4.32 8.62
CA LEU A 36 11.91 -4.39 7.49
C LEU A 36 10.90 -5.53 7.70
N GLN A 37 9.62 -5.26 7.41
CA GLN A 37 8.56 -6.27 7.44
C GLN A 37 8.73 -7.30 6.32
N ASP A 38 8.32 -8.54 6.57
CA ASP A 38 8.50 -9.66 5.64
C ASP A 38 7.77 -9.47 4.31
N ASP A 39 6.67 -8.73 4.28
CA ASP A 39 5.86 -8.46 3.10
C ASP A 39 6.26 -7.15 2.37
N CYS A 40 7.38 -6.56 2.77
CA CYS A 40 7.89 -5.31 2.24
C CYS A 40 9.21 -5.49 1.50
N TYR A 41 9.44 -4.63 0.52
CA TYR A 41 10.76 -4.41 -0.05
C TYR A 41 11.38 -3.15 0.55
N LYS A 42 12.70 -3.18 0.76
CA LYS A 42 13.49 -1.95 0.88
C LYS A 42 13.64 -1.34 -0.51
N VAL A 43 13.12 -0.13 -0.70
CA VAL A 43 13.18 0.59 -1.98
C VAL A 43 13.86 1.95 -1.80
N SER A 44 14.60 2.39 -2.81
CA SER A 44 14.94 3.81 -2.98
C SER A 44 13.93 4.49 -3.89
N ILE A 45 13.61 5.75 -3.60
CA ILE A 45 12.81 6.58 -4.50
C ILE A 45 13.76 7.36 -5.40
N ASP A 46 13.80 7.01 -6.67
CA ASP A 46 14.75 7.59 -7.64
C ASP A 46 14.13 8.81 -8.36
N GLU A 47 12.86 8.70 -8.74
CA GLU A 47 12.11 9.74 -9.45
C GLU A 47 10.65 9.76 -8.98
N VAL A 48 10.12 10.97 -8.77
CA VAL A 48 8.78 11.18 -8.20
C VAL A 48 7.78 11.48 -9.31
N ILE A 49 6.64 10.79 -9.31
CA ILE A 49 5.51 11.05 -10.23
C ILE A 49 4.43 11.85 -9.51
N LYS A 50 4.12 11.48 -8.26
CA LYS A 50 3.10 12.14 -7.42
C LYS A 50 3.67 12.46 -6.04
N GLY A 51 4.32 13.61 -5.91
CA GLY A 51 5.01 14.00 -4.69
C GLY A 51 4.10 14.10 -3.45
N ALA A 52 2.87 14.60 -3.61
CA ALA A 52 1.90 14.72 -2.52
C ALA A 52 1.26 13.40 -2.06
N ALA A 53 1.58 12.27 -2.71
CA ALA A 53 1.10 10.97 -2.26
C ALA A 53 1.79 10.59 -0.94
N PHE A 54 1.06 9.95 -0.02
CA PHE A 54 1.63 9.46 1.23
C PHE A 54 2.44 8.17 1.02
N LEU A 55 3.43 7.95 1.87
CA LEU A 55 4.10 6.67 1.97
C LEU A 55 3.18 5.62 2.61
N PRO A 56 3.24 4.35 2.18
CA PRO A 56 2.51 3.26 2.84
C PRO A 56 2.90 3.10 4.31
N TYR A 57 4.20 3.31 4.60
CA TYR A 57 4.75 3.33 5.94
C TYR A 57 5.45 4.67 6.15
N GLN A 58 4.83 5.53 6.95
CA GLN A 58 5.39 6.82 7.32
C GLN A 58 6.48 6.61 8.35
N ASN A 59 7.63 7.27 8.15
CA ASN A 59 8.73 7.21 9.09
C ASN A 59 8.94 8.60 9.68
N GLY A 60 8.19 8.91 10.74
CA GLY A 60 8.27 10.17 11.52
C GLY A 60 8.23 11.43 10.66
N ASP A 61 9.41 11.89 10.27
CA ASP A 61 9.67 13.10 9.51
C ASP A 61 9.38 12.96 8.00
N ILE A 62 9.34 11.74 7.48
CA ILE A 62 9.09 11.46 6.06
C ILE A 62 7.71 10.84 5.89
N LYS A 63 6.79 11.59 5.28
CA LYS A 63 5.37 11.19 5.11
C LYS A 63 4.97 11.10 3.66
N THR A 64 5.57 11.92 2.80
CA THR A 64 5.21 12.01 1.38
C THR A 64 6.27 11.38 0.48
N VAL A 65 5.88 11.06 -0.75
CA VAL A 65 6.80 10.51 -1.77
C VAL A 65 7.88 11.53 -2.13
N GLU A 66 7.55 12.82 -2.13
CA GLU A 66 8.51 13.91 -2.39
C GLU A 66 9.58 13.98 -1.29
N GLU A 67 9.17 13.98 -0.02
CA GLU A 67 10.10 13.99 1.12
C GLU A 67 11.01 12.75 1.14
N ALA A 68 10.51 11.63 0.60
CA ALA A 68 11.25 10.39 0.50
C ALA A 68 12.14 10.31 -0.75
N HIS A 69 12.21 11.35 -1.59
CA HIS A 69 13.08 11.35 -2.76
C HIS A 69 14.53 11.15 -2.33
N LYS A 70 15.21 10.18 -2.97
CA LYS A 70 16.58 9.71 -2.63
C LYS A 70 16.73 9.08 -1.25
N ALA A 71 15.65 8.85 -0.51
CA ALA A 71 15.65 8.11 0.74
C ALA A 71 15.29 6.64 0.52
N PHE A 72 15.43 5.84 1.59
CA PHE A 72 14.95 4.46 1.63
C PHE A 72 13.60 4.38 2.33
N ALA A 73 12.65 3.67 1.72
CA ALA A 73 11.34 3.41 2.29
C ALA A 73 11.02 1.92 2.26
N ALA A 74 10.18 1.49 3.19
CA ALA A 74 9.54 0.18 3.11
C ALA A 74 8.36 0.31 2.15
N TRP A 75 8.27 -0.58 1.16
CA TRP A 75 7.14 -0.61 0.24
C TRP A 75 6.51 -2.00 0.17
N PRO A 76 5.17 -2.12 0.31
CA PRO A 76 4.51 -3.41 0.23
C PRO A 76 4.79 -4.10 -1.11
N LYS A 77 5.17 -5.39 -1.08
CA LYS A 77 5.54 -6.17 -2.27
C LYS A 77 4.47 -6.12 -3.36
N TYR A 78 3.20 -6.15 -2.96
CA TYR A 78 2.05 -6.12 -3.87
C TYR A 78 1.84 -4.76 -4.58
N LEU A 79 2.53 -3.70 -4.15
CA LEU A 79 2.52 -2.37 -4.75
C LEU A 79 3.77 -2.05 -5.56
N VAL A 80 4.69 -3.02 -5.69
CA VAL A 80 5.94 -2.86 -6.42
C VAL A 80 5.84 -3.63 -7.73
N LYS A 81 6.00 -2.94 -8.85
CA LYS A 81 6.09 -3.55 -10.19
C LYS A 81 7.53 -3.54 -10.66
N CYS A 82 8.07 -4.71 -10.98
CA CYS A 82 9.42 -4.85 -11.53
C CYS A 82 9.37 -5.51 -12.91
N ASP A 83 10.23 -5.06 -13.82
CA ASP A 83 10.33 -5.62 -15.18
C ASP A 83 10.93 -7.04 -15.19
N LYS A 84 11.67 -7.39 -14.14
CA LYS A 84 12.28 -8.71 -13.94
C LYS A 84 11.52 -9.45 -12.85
N LYS A 85 11.24 -10.75 -13.05
CA LYS A 85 10.69 -11.63 -12.00
C LYS A 85 11.61 -11.53 -10.79
N ILE A 86 11.12 -10.92 -9.72
CA ILE A 86 11.83 -10.90 -8.45
C ILE A 86 11.96 -12.36 -7.99
N PRO A 87 13.14 -12.83 -7.57
CA PRO A 87 13.25 -14.13 -6.92
C PRO A 87 12.23 -14.15 -5.78
N GLN A 88 11.22 -14.99 -5.93
CA GLN A 88 10.11 -15.09 -5.01
C GLN A 88 10.66 -15.75 -3.74
N MET A 89 11.12 -14.92 -2.78
CA MET A 89 11.38 -15.42 -1.43
C MET A 89 10.02 -15.82 -0.88
N ARG A 90 9.87 -17.13 -0.67
CA ARG A 90 8.62 -17.81 -0.30
C ARG A 90 8.03 -17.17 0.96
N SER A 91 6.97 -16.39 0.79
CA SER A 91 5.88 -16.35 1.76
C SER A 91 4.73 -17.10 1.12
N THR A 92 4.41 -18.26 1.67
CA THR A 92 3.26 -19.08 1.29
C THR A 92 2.01 -18.26 1.56
N GLN A 93 1.39 -17.77 0.49
CA GLN A 93 -0.05 -17.53 0.32
C GLN A 93 -0.23 -17.12 -1.15
N ASP A 94 -0.26 -18.16 -1.97
CA ASP A 94 -1.13 -18.30 -3.13
C ASP A 94 -2.33 -17.34 -3.09
N ASP A 95 -2.28 -16.29 -3.92
CA ASP A 95 -3.38 -15.94 -4.82
C ASP A 95 -2.86 -15.10 -5.99
N GLU A 96 -3.21 -15.59 -7.16
CA GLU A 96 -2.74 -15.23 -8.49
C GLU A 96 -3.32 -13.88 -8.93
N CYS A 97 -2.56 -12.79 -8.89
CA CYS A 97 -2.98 -11.53 -9.53
C CYS A 97 -2.73 -11.56 -11.04
N LYS A 98 -3.58 -12.31 -11.76
CA LYS A 98 -3.71 -12.18 -13.21
C LYS A 98 -4.45 -10.88 -13.55
N SER A 99 -3.74 -10.01 -14.25
CA SER A 99 -4.29 -8.95 -15.08
C SER A 99 -5.47 -9.47 -15.93
N SER A 100 -6.66 -8.88 -15.79
CA SER A 100 -7.72 -8.94 -16.81
C SER A 100 -8.77 -7.85 -16.62
N LYS A 101 -9.16 -7.26 -17.75
CA LYS A 101 -10.12 -6.16 -17.91
C LYS A 101 -11.56 -6.60 -17.63
N LYS A 102 -12.37 -5.61 -17.24
CA LYS A 102 -13.82 -5.45 -17.50
C LYS A 102 -14.77 -6.25 -16.58
N GLN A 103 -15.66 -5.49 -15.92
CA GLN A 103 -17.13 -5.52 -16.04
C GLN A 103 -17.89 -5.45 -14.70
N LYS A 104 -18.90 -4.58 -14.71
CA LYS A 104 -19.91 -4.23 -13.70
C LYS A 104 -20.73 -5.44 -13.18
N LYS A 105 -21.13 -5.38 -11.89
CA LYS A 105 -22.45 -5.67 -11.27
C LYS A 105 -22.23 -6.24 -9.84
N SER A 106 -22.55 -5.49 -8.78
CA SER A 106 -23.84 -5.43 -8.06
C SER A 106 -24.25 -6.72 -7.35
N PHE A 107 -24.71 -6.54 -6.09
CA PHE A 107 -25.65 -7.35 -5.29
C PHE A 107 -25.14 -7.98 -3.97
N ILE A 108 -25.42 -7.24 -2.88
CA ILE A 108 -26.07 -7.54 -1.57
C ILE A 108 -25.60 -8.66 -0.60
N THR A 109 -25.47 -8.21 0.67
CA THR A 109 -25.95 -8.74 1.98
C THR A 109 -25.04 -9.57 2.88
N ARG A 110 -24.94 -9.07 4.13
CA ARG A 110 -24.92 -9.71 5.48
C ARG A 110 -23.91 -8.94 6.34
N ASP A 111 -24.12 -8.56 7.59
CA ASP A 111 -25.12 -8.84 8.62
C ASP A 111 -24.96 -7.67 9.63
N SER A 112 -26.01 -6.92 9.97
CA SER A 112 -25.89 -5.81 10.93
C SER A 112 -26.47 -6.22 12.28
N ILE A 113 -25.53 -6.53 13.17
CA ILE A 113 -25.65 -6.69 14.62
C ILE A 113 -26.58 -5.62 15.21
N GLY A 114 -27.60 -6.09 15.92
CA GLY A 114 -28.53 -5.22 16.64
C GLY A 114 -27.82 -4.44 17.74
N LYS A 115 -28.07 -3.12 17.79
CA LYS A 115 -27.99 -2.30 19.00
C LYS A 115 -29.06 -1.23 18.96
N HIS A 116 -29.96 -1.30 19.93
CA HIS A 116 -30.90 -0.26 20.30
C HIS A 116 -30.14 1.02 20.69
N THR A 117 -30.62 2.20 20.30
CA THR A 117 -31.33 3.12 21.21
C THR A 117 -31.61 4.50 20.58
N ARG A 118 -32.87 4.93 20.77
CA ARG A 118 -33.37 6.31 20.98
C ARG A 118 -33.42 7.30 19.81
N SER A 119 -34.57 7.26 19.12
CA SER A 119 -35.15 8.39 18.37
C SER A 119 -35.72 9.44 19.34
N THR A 120 -35.57 10.72 19.00
CA THR A 120 -36.15 11.87 19.71
C THR A 120 -36.98 12.71 18.72
N PHE A 121 -38.08 13.27 19.24
CA PHE A 121 -39.05 14.22 18.63
C PHE A 121 -40.09 13.56 17.71
N ASN A 122 -41.41 13.72 17.95
CA ASN A 122 -42.12 15.00 17.88
C ASN A 122 -43.26 15.13 18.91
N LYS A 123 -43.39 16.30 19.54
CA LYS A 123 -44.58 16.75 20.27
C LYS A 123 -45.21 17.90 19.49
N THR A 124 -46.39 17.67 18.91
CA THR A 124 -47.25 18.74 18.38
C THR A 124 -48.70 18.44 18.73
N LYS A 125 -49.25 19.24 19.65
CA LYS A 125 -50.60 19.81 19.61
C LYS A 125 -50.84 20.61 20.90
N GLN A 126 -51.25 21.87 20.73
CA GLN A 126 -52.49 22.45 21.25
C GLN A 126 -52.40 23.98 21.21
N ILE A 127 -53.25 24.60 20.40
CA ILE A 127 -54.26 25.57 20.85
C ILE A 127 -55.54 25.22 20.09
#